data_AF-A0A1H1BJV5-F1
#
_entry.id   AF-A0A1H1BJV5-F1
#
_cell.length_a   1.000
_cell.length_b   1.000
_cell.length_c   1.000
_cell.angle_alpha   90.00
_cell.angle_beta   90.00
_cell.angle_gamma   90.00
#
_symmetry.space_group_name_H-M   'P 1'
#
loop_
_entity.id
_entity.type
_entity.pdbx_description
1 polymer ?
#
loop_
_entity_poly.entity_id
_entity_poly.type
_entity_poly.pdbx_seq_one_letter_code
_entity_poly.pdbx_strand_id
1 'polypeptide(L)'
;MGKIRVLIAKPGLDGHDRGALVIAQALRDHGMEVIYTGLRQSPVQIAQAAIQEDVDVIGLSSLSGAHKTLFPKVMEALRERNASDIPVVGGGVIPAEDIPYLLDQGVNKIFTSGSSTEVLATYIQQLIDPESAFITPPRKIAHIGIAVNKIDDVLSFYTEMLGLELEGVETVESEGVKVAFLKIGESRIELLEPIKESSPIKQFLTKKGEGIHHIALEVDNIDERLNSFKSKGIPLINSEAKQGAHDSQIAFIHPKAANGVLFEMCQHPEGSEK
;
A
#
# COMPACT_ATOMS: atom_id res chain seq x y z
N MET A 1 -1.21 16.17 -4.55
CA MET A 1 -0.39 16.04 -5.76
C MET A 1 -1.27 15.53 -6.91
N GLY A 2 -0.93 15.84 -8.16
CA GLY A 2 -1.61 15.27 -9.33
C GLY A 2 -1.37 13.76 -9.45
N LYS A 3 -2.07 13.09 -10.38
CA LYS A 3 -1.75 11.69 -10.72
C LYS A 3 -0.39 11.66 -11.40
N ILE A 4 0.41 10.62 -11.13
CA ILE A 4 1.67 10.38 -11.86
C ILE A 4 1.32 10.16 -13.34
N ARG A 5 1.94 10.93 -14.23
CA ARG A 5 1.79 10.90 -15.68
C ARG A 5 2.90 10.05 -16.27
N VAL A 6 2.55 8.94 -16.90
CA VAL A 6 3.50 7.98 -17.48
C VAL A 6 3.35 7.95 -19.00
N LEU A 7 4.43 8.22 -19.71
CA LEU A 7 4.50 8.01 -21.16
C LEU A 7 5.01 6.61 -21.48
N ILE A 8 4.20 5.78 -22.14
CA ILE A 8 4.61 4.47 -22.63
C ILE A 8 4.91 4.56 -24.14
N ALA A 9 6.13 4.17 -24.51
CA ALA A 9 6.58 4.23 -25.90
C ALA A 9 7.33 2.98 -26.37
N LYS A 10 7.23 2.75 -27.68
CA LYS A 10 8.03 1.77 -28.41
C LYS A 10 8.88 2.47 -29.46
N PRO A 11 10.20 2.58 -29.23
CA PRO A 11 11.08 3.22 -30.18
C PRO A 11 11.33 2.33 -31.41
N GLY A 12 11.61 2.97 -32.55
CA GLY A 12 12.14 2.30 -33.75
C GLY A 12 11.09 1.64 -34.63
N LEU A 13 11.34 0.43 -35.12
CA LEU A 13 10.43 -0.30 -36.02
C LEU A 13 9.67 -1.44 -35.33
N ASP A 14 9.76 -1.50 -34.00
CA ASP A 14 9.21 -2.59 -33.23
C ASP A 14 7.67 -2.57 -33.23
N GLY A 15 7.06 -3.58 -33.85
CA GLY A 15 5.62 -3.70 -34.02
C GLY A 15 4.89 -4.43 -32.89
N HIS A 16 5.58 -4.88 -31.84
CA HIS A 16 4.99 -5.72 -30.79
C HIS A 16 4.41 -4.89 -29.65
N ASP A 17 3.13 -4.55 -29.71
CA ASP A 17 2.46 -3.67 -28.73
C ASP A 17 1.96 -4.38 -27.47
N ARG A 18 1.66 -5.69 -27.51
CA ARG A 18 0.98 -6.40 -26.41
C ARG A 18 1.59 -6.15 -25.04
N GLY A 19 2.91 -6.22 -24.90
CA GLY A 19 3.60 -5.94 -23.64
C GLY A 19 3.38 -4.50 -23.16
N ALA A 20 3.55 -3.52 -24.07
CA ALA A 20 3.33 -2.11 -23.76
C ALA A 20 1.88 -1.81 -23.38
N LEU A 21 0.90 -2.44 -24.04
CA LEU A 21 -0.53 -2.28 -23.72
C LEU A 21 -0.90 -2.89 -22.37
N VAL A 22 -0.34 -4.05 -22.01
CA VAL A 22 -0.55 -4.67 -20.69
C VAL A 22 0.01 -3.78 -19.59
N ILE A 23 1.24 -3.26 -19.77
CA ILE A 23 1.84 -2.33 -18.81
C ILE A 23 1.01 -1.04 -18.72
N ALA A 24 0.59 -0.49 -19.85
CA ALA A 24 -0.23 0.72 -19.86
C ALA A 24 -1.55 0.54 -19.11
N GLN A 25 -2.21 -0.61 -19.26
CA GLN A 25 -3.41 -0.93 -18.50
C GLN A 25 -3.10 -1.07 -17.01
N ALA A 26 -2.08 -1.86 -16.65
CA ALA A 26 -1.73 -2.10 -15.26
C ALA A 26 -1.39 -0.80 -14.51
N LEU A 27 -0.65 0.13 -15.12
CA LEU A 27 -0.33 1.42 -14.49
C LEU A 27 -1.58 2.29 -14.29
N ARG A 28 -2.58 2.22 -15.19
CA ARG A 28 -3.88 2.87 -14.98
C ARG A 28 -4.65 2.26 -13.83
N ASP A 29 -4.60 0.94 -13.68
CA ASP A 29 -5.23 0.24 -12.55
C ASP A 29 -4.58 0.65 -11.21
N HIS A 30 -3.31 1.08 -11.23
CA HIS A 30 -2.61 1.68 -10.08
C HIS A 30 -2.81 3.20 -9.95
N GLY A 31 -3.80 3.77 -10.66
CA GLY A 31 -4.21 5.17 -10.51
C GLY A 31 -3.38 6.19 -11.27
N MET A 32 -2.41 5.76 -12.09
CA MET A 32 -1.58 6.65 -12.91
C MET A 32 -2.32 7.11 -14.18
N GLU A 33 -1.96 8.28 -14.68
CA GLU A 33 -2.39 8.77 -15.99
C GLU A 33 -1.40 8.26 -17.05
N VAL A 34 -1.86 7.46 -18.02
CA VAL A 34 -0.97 6.80 -18.97
C VAL A 34 -1.20 7.27 -20.40
N ILE A 35 -0.17 7.88 -20.97
CA ILE A 35 -0.09 8.31 -22.37
C ILE A 35 0.63 7.22 -23.17
N TYR A 36 -0.09 6.57 -24.10
CA TYR A 36 0.51 5.59 -25.00
C TYR A 36 0.78 6.22 -26.37
N THR A 37 2.04 6.29 -26.77
CA THR A 37 2.47 6.94 -28.03
C THR A 37 2.22 6.11 -29.29
N GLY A 38 1.75 4.87 -29.13
CA GLY A 38 1.59 3.93 -30.23
C GLY A 38 2.90 3.25 -30.63
N LEU A 39 2.88 2.66 -31.82
CA LEU A 39 4.01 1.92 -32.37
C LEU A 39 4.96 2.83 -33.16
N ARG A 40 6.19 2.36 -33.32
CA ARG A 40 7.18 2.87 -34.28
C ARG A 40 7.52 4.35 -34.13
N GLN A 41 7.73 4.80 -32.89
CA GLN A 41 8.09 6.19 -32.62
C GLN A 41 9.61 6.37 -32.74
N SER A 42 10.05 7.47 -33.33
CA SER A 42 11.47 7.84 -33.29
C SER A 42 11.87 8.33 -31.89
N PRO A 43 13.15 8.22 -31.48
CA PRO A 43 13.60 8.77 -30.19
C PRO A 43 13.25 10.25 -30.00
N VAL A 44 13.34 11.04 -31.07
CA VAL A 44 12.99 12.46 -31.08
C VAL A 44 11.50 12.68 -30.81
N GLN A 45 10.62 11.90 -31.44
CA GLN A 45 9.17 11.99 -31.22
C GLN A 45 8.79 11.60 -29.79
N ILE A 46 9.46 10.59 -29.22
CA ILE A 46 9.22 10.16 -27.84
C ILE A 46 9.57 11.29 -26.87
N ALA A 47 10.77 11.89 -27.02
CA ALA A 47 11.20 13.00 -26.18
C ALA A 47 10.27 14.23 -26.34
N GLN A 48 9.84 14.54 -27.56
CA GLN A 48 8.87 15.61 -27.81
C GLN A 48 7.53 15.37 -27.13
N ALA A 49 6.98 14.16 -27.25
CA ALA A 49 5.72 13.79 -26.63
C ALA A 49 5.82 13.86 -25.10
N ALA A 50 6.92 13.39 -24.50
CA ALA A 50 7.12 13.43 -23.06
C ALA A 50 7.09 14.87 -22.51
N ILE A 51 7.75 15.80 -23.20
CA ILE A 51 7.77 17.22 -22.80
C ILE A 51 6.40 17.88 -23.04
N GLN A 52 5.78 17.62 -24.19
CA GLN A 52 4.48 18.22 -24.53
C GLN A 52 3.37 17.77 -23.59
N GLU A 53 3.41 16.50 -23.20
CA GLU A 53 2.44 15.90 -22.29
C GLU A 53 2.81 16.10 -20.82
N ASP A 54 3.90 16.81 -20.50
CA ASP A 54 4.34 17.11 -19.13
C ASP A 54 4.33 15.85 -18.24
N VAL A 55 5.09 14.84 -18.66
CA VAL A 55 5.08 13.52 -18.00
C VAL A 55 6.11 13.43 -16.89
N ASP A 56 5.75 12.71 -15.83
CA ASP A 56 6.66 12.46 -14.71
C ASP A 56 7.67 11.36 -15.01
N VAL A 57 7.35 10.39 -15.89
CA VAL A 57 8.24 9.27 -16.24
C VAL A 57 7.96 8.71 -17.63
N ILE A 58 9.01 8.20 -18.28
CA ILE A 58 8.92 7.49 -19.56
C ILE A 58 9.17 5.99 -19.36
N GLY A 59 8.27 5.14 -19.85
CA GLY A 59 8.45 3.70 -19.99
C GLY A 59 8.73 3.30 -21.43
N LEU A 60 9.93 2.79 -21.70
CA LEU A 60 10.34 2.28 -23.01
C LEU A 60 10.18 0.76 -23.10
N SER A 61 9.50 0.28 -24.14
CA SER A 61 9.34 -1.15 -24.42
C SER A 61 10.13 -1.58 -25.66
N SER A 62 10.86 -2.70 -25.55
CA SER A 62 11.64 -3.29 -26.65
C SER A 62 11.48 -4.81 -26.70
N LEU A 63 11.09 -5.33 -27.86
CA LEU A 63 11.12 -6.73 -28.25
C LEU A 63 12.05 -6.97 -29.45
N SER A 64 12.38 -5.93 -30.23
CA SER A 64 13.17 -6.07 -31.46
C SER A 64 14.69 -6.22 -31.25
N GLY A 65 15.15 -6.31 -30.00
CA GLY A 65 16.58 -6.38 -29.66
C GLY A 65 17.36 -5.07 -29.88
N ALA A 66 16.68 -3.97 -30.24
CA ALA A 66 17.31 -2.70 -30.57
C ALA A 66 17.50 -1.77 -29.35
N HIS A 67 17.26 -2.25 -28.13
CA HIS A 67 17.30 -1.48 -26.87
C HIS A 67 18.65 -0.79 -26.66
N LYS A 68 19.78 -1.46 -26.92
CA LYS A 68 21.13 -0.85 -26.78
C LYS A 68 21.35 0.35 -27.70
N THR A 69 20.61 0.44 -28.81
CA THR A 69 20.73 1.57 -29.73
C THR A 69 19.66 2.61 -29.48
N LEU A 70 18.43 2.19 -29.22
CA LEU A 70 17.28 3.08 -29.18
C LEU A 70 17.06 3.75 -27.84
N PHE A 71 17.32 3.07 -26.71
CA PHE A 71 17.13 3.68 -25.40
C PHE A 71 18.15 4.82 -25.18
N PRO A 72 19.46 4.65 -25.48
CA PRO A 72 20.41 5.76 -25.37
C PRO A 72 20.07 6.95 -26.26
N LYS A 73 19.53 6.71 -27.46
CA LYS A 73 19.07 7.79 -28.34
C LYS A 73 17.87 8.56 -27.79
N VAL A 74 16.99 7.92 -27.00
CA VAL A 74 15.92 8.63 -26.30
C VAL A 74 16.51 9.50 -25.20
N MET A 75 17.46 8.97 -24.41
CA MET A 75 18.17 9.74 -23.38
C MET A 75 18.89 10.95 -23.96
N GLU A 76 19.57 10.77 -25.10
CA GLU A 76 20.23 11.86 -25.84
C GLU A 76 19.22 12.91 -26.32
N ALA A 77 18.10 12.48 -26.92
CA ALA A 77 17.06 13.39 -27.38
C ALA A 77 16.40 14.20 -26.24
N LEU A 78 16.27 13.61 -25.03
CA LEU A 78 15.82 14.33 -23.84
C LEU A 78 16.86 15.37 -23.38
N ARG A 79 18.15 14.99 -23.35
CA ARG A 79 19.26 15.88 -22.98
C ARG A 79 19.37 17.07 -23.92
N GLU A 80 19.28 16.86 -25.23
CA GLU A 80 19.30 17.95 -26.23
C GLU A 80 18.14 18.94 -26.05
N ARG A 81 17.08 18.55 -25.36
CA ARG A 81 15.88 19.35 -25.10
C ARG A 81 15.80 19.88 -23.67
N ASN A 82 16.85 19.73 -22.87
CA ASN A 82 16.90 20.08 -21.45
C ASN A 82 15.81 19.39 -20.60
N ALA A 83 15.49 18.14 -20.92
CA ALA A 83 14.48 17.32 -20.22
C ALA A 83 15.11 16.04 -19.61
N SER A 84 16.36 16.11 -19.17
CA SER A 84 17.07 14.98 -18.54
C SER A 84 16.59 14.67 -17.13
N ASP A 85 15.78 15.54 -16.55
CA ASP A 85 15.09 15.37 -15.27
C ASP A 85 13.94 14.38 -15.34
N ILE A 86 13.39 14.10 -16.54
CA ILE A 86 12.35 13.07 -16.72
C ILE A 86 13.01 11.68 -16.65
N PRO A 87 12.76 10.86 -15.60
CA PRO A 87 13.31 9.52 -15.50
C PRO A 87 12.78 8.60 -16.61
N VAL A 88 13.60 7.61 -16.96
CA VAL A 88 13.30 6.61 -17.98
C VAL A 88 13.45 5.21 -17.40
N VAL A 89 12.39 4.41 -17.46
CA VAL A 89 12.44 2.97 -17.21
C VAL A 89 12.31 2.20 -18.52
N GLY A 90 12.96 1.04 -18.60
CA GLY A 90 12.96 0.19 -19.78
C GLY A 90 12.36 -1.18 -19.50
N GLY A 91 11.84 -1.84 -20.53
CA GLY A 91 11.37 -3.21 -20.41
C GLY A 91 11.15 -3.94 -21.72
N GLY A 92 10.74 -5.20 -21.60
CA GLY A 92 10.53 -6.13 -22.72
C GLY A 92 11.49 -7.32 -22.67
N VAL A 93 11.85 -7.86 -23.85
CA VAL A 93 12.79 -8.99 -23.94
C VAL A 93 14.20 -8.41 -24.08
N ILE A 94 14.80 -8.11 -22.93
CA ILE A 94 16.13 -7.51 -22.81
C ILE A 94 17.05 -8.55 -22.14
N PRO A 95 18.16 -8.96 -22.78
CA PRO A 95 19.15 -9.86 -22.19
C PRO A 95 19.76 -9.29 -20.92
N ALA A 96 20.04 -10.17 -19.94
CA ALA A 96 20.61 -9.74 -18.66
C ALA A 96 21.98 -9.07 -18.81
N GLU A 97 22.80 -9.50 -19.79
CA GLU A 97 24.10 -8.87 -20.07
C GLU A 97 24.01 -7.43 -20.60
N ASP A 98 22.85 -7.02 -21.14
CA ASP A 98 22.65 -5.67 -21.68
C ASP A 98 22.18 -4.67 -20.64
N ILE A 99 21.64 -5.14 -19.51
CA ILE A 99 21.10 -4.29 -18.45
C ILE A 99 22.16 -3.32 -17.89
N PRO A 100 23.39 -3.76 -17.51
CA PRO A 100 24.40 -2.85 -16.97
C PRO A 100 24.72 -1.70 -17.93
N TYR A 101 24.78 -1.98 -19.24
CA TYR A 101 24.99 -0.95 -20.25
C TYR A 101 23.84 0.06 -20.29
N LEU A 102 22.59 -0.39 -20.27
CA LEU A 102 21.44 0.52 -20.30
C LEU A 102 21.37 1.43 -19.06
N LEU A 103 21.74 0.91 -17.89
CA LEU A 103 21.81 1.70 -16.66
C LEU A 103 22.92 2.78 -16.74
N ASP A 104 24.10 2.42 -17.27
CA ASP A 104 25.21 3.36 -17.50
C ASP A 104 24.83 4.48 -18.48
N GLN A 105 23.94 4.21 -19.44
CA GLN A 105 23.40 5.21 -20.36
C GLN A 105 22.30 6.10 -19.74
N GLY A 106 21.97 5.90 -18.45
CA GLY A 106 21.05 6.76 -17.70
C GLY A 106 19.62 6.24 -17.58
N VAL A 107 19.32 5.01 -18.02
CA VAL A 107 18.01 4.39 -17.75
C VAL A 107 17.94 4.00 -16.26
N ASN A 108 16.88 4.39 -15.56
CA ASN A 108 16.74 4.20 -14.11
C ASN A 108 16.62 2.72 -13.72
N LYS A 109 15.84 1.93 -14.48
CA LYS A 109 15.59 0.51 -14.20
C LYS A 109 15.14 -0.24 -15.44
N ILE A 110 15.51 -1.53 -15.52
CA ILE A 110 15.03 -2.47 -16.54
C ILE A 110 14.11 -3.52 -15.91
N PHE A 111 12.93 -3.71 -16.51
CA PHE A 111 11.93 -4.72 -16.18
C PHE A 111 11.81 -5.72 -17.33
N THR A 112 12.36 -6.92 -17.14
CA THR A 112 12.36 -7.96 -18.17
C THR A 112 11.02 -8.72 -18.20
N SER A 113 10.82 -9.51 -19.26
CA SER A 113 9.67 -10.42 -19.38
C SER A 113 9.48 -11.27 -18.12
N GLY A 114 8.29 -11.20 -17.52
CA GLY A 114 7.95 -11.89 -16.28
C GLY A 114 8.02 -11.02 -15.02
N SER A 115 8.52 -9.78 -15.12
CA SER A 115 8.45 -8.81 -14.02
C SER A 115 7.00 -8.54 -13.62
N SER A 116 6.74 -8.45 -12.31
CA SER A 116 5.41 -8.11 -11.79
C SER A 116 5.03 -6.68 -12.15
N THR A 117 3.78 -6.48 -12.57
CA THR A 117 3.23 -5.15 -12.84
C THR A 117 3.11 -4.32 -11.57
N GLU A 118 2.84 -4.96 -10.43
CA GLU A 118 2.86 -4.32 -9.10
C GLU A 118 4.23 -3.72 -8.81
N VAL A 119 5.30 -4.52 -8.98
CA VAL A 119 6.68 -4.09 -8.71
C VAL A 119 7.09 -2.91 -9.59
N LEU A 120 6.65 -2.90 -10.86
CA LEU A 120 6.86 -1.75 -11.75
C LEU A 120 6.11 -0.50 -11.25
N ALA A 121 4.83 -0.64 -10.89
CA ALA A 121 4.02 0.48 -10.43
C ALA A 121 4.58 1.09 -9.14
N THR A 122 4.94 0.25 -8.16
CA THR A 122 5.56 0.66 -6.90
C THR A 122 6.91 1.34 -7.13
N TYR A 123 7.74 0.81 -8.04
CA TYR A 123 9.00 1.44 -8.37
C TYR A 123 8.82 2.84 -8.98
N ILE A 124 7.87 3.00 -9.91
CA ILE A 124 7.56 4.33 -10.50
C ILE A 124 7.08 5.30 -9.42
N GLN A 125 6.20 4.86 -8.52
CA GLN A 125 5.72 5.70 -7.42
C GLN A 125 6.87 6.16 -6.53
N GLN A 126 7.74 5.24 -6.09
CA GLN A 126 8.90 5.58 -5.26
C GLN A 126 9.90 6.48 -5.98
N LEU A 127 10.03 6.34 -7.30
CA LEU A 127 10.94 7.15 -8.11
C LEU A 127 10.48 8.61 -8.21
N ILE A 128 9.16 8.83 -8.35
CA ILE A 128 8.57 10.17 -8.54
C ILE A 128 8.22 10.83 -7.22
N ASP A 129 7.69 10.05 -6.28
CA ASP A 129 7.29 10.50 -4.96
C ASP A 129 7.83 9.54 -3.89
N PRO A 130 9.14 9.63 -3.59
CA PRO A 130 9.79 8.78 -2.58
C PRO A 130 9.19 8.98 -1.17
N GLU A 131 8.48 10.08 -0.92
CA GLU A 131 7.80 10.34 0.35
C GLU A 131 6.34 9.84 0.37
N SER A 132 5.69 9.65 -0.79
CA SER A 132 4.46 8.85 -0.86
C SER A 132 4.78 7.36 -0.84
N ALA A 133 5.05 6.87 0.37
CA ALA A 133 4.91 5.45 0.64
C ALA A 133 3.51 5.01 0.21
N PHE A 134 3.45 4.10 -0.77
CA PHE A 134 2.24 3.35 -1.12
C PHE A 134 1.69 2.77 0.17
N ILE A 135 0.50 3.23 0.56
CA ILE A 135 -0.19 2.67 1.71
C ILE A 135 -0.83 1.37 1.23
N THR A 136 -0.13 0.24 1.36
CA THR A 136 -0.69 -1.09 1.05
C THR A 136 -2.00 -1.26 1.82
N PRO A 137 -3.16 -1.46 1.18
CA PRO A 137 -4.45 -1.54 1.87
C PRO A 137 -4.41 -2.55 3.03
N PRO A 138 -5.17 -2.32 4.12
CA PRO A 138 -5.29 -3.34 5.17
C PRO A 138 -5.83 -4.65 4.58
N ARG A 139 -5.32 -5.79 5.04
CA ARG A 139 -5.64 -7.12 4.48
C ARG A 139 -7.08 -7.52 4.74
N LYS A 140 -7.55 -7.28 5.97
CA LYS A 140 -8.87 -7.67 6.46
C LYS A 140 -9.25 -6.87 7.71
N ILE A 141 -10.49 -7.06 8.16
CA ILE A 141 -10.89 -6.73 9.52
C ILE A 141 -10.27 -7.78 10.44
N ALA A 142 -9.38 -7.37 11.34
CA ALA A 142 -8.81 -8.27 12.34
C ALA A 142 -9.87 -8.61 13.39
N HIS A 143 -10.42 -7.59 14.03
CA HIS A 143 -11.45 -7.73 15.05
C HIS A 143 -12.34 -6.50 15.17
N ILE A 144 -13.49 -6.68 15.83
CA ILE A 144 -14.37 -5.61 16.28
C ILE A 144 -14.40 -5.66 17.81
N GLY A 145 -13.92 -4.60 18.44
CA GLY A 145 -13.94 -4.46 19.90
C GLY A 145 -15.29 -3.93 20.39
N ILE A 146 -15.90 -4.62 21.35
CA ILE A 146 -17.18 -4.25 21.96
C ILE A 146 -16.95 -4.06 23.46
N ALA A 147 -17.17 -2.84 23.94
CA ALA A 147 -17.09 -2.52 25.36
C ALA A 147 -18.30 -3.07 26.11
N VAL A 148 -18.05 -3.81 27.19
CA VAL A 148 -19.06 -4.41 28.06
C VAL A 148 -18.70 -4.18 29.52
N ASN A 149 -19.69 -4.09 30.40
CA ASN A 149 -19.44 -3.92 31.83
C ASN A 149 -18.84 -5.16 32.45
N LYS A 150 -19.30 -6.35 32.02
CA LYS A 150 -18.82 -7.64 32.50
C LYS A 150 -19.02 -8.71 31.43
N ILE A 151 -17.94 -9.38 31.03
CA ILE A 151 -17.95 -10.44 30.02
C ILE A 151 -18.88 -11.57 30.44
N ASP A 152 -18.80 -12.01 31.70
CA ASP A 152 -19.58 -13.14 32.21
C ASP A 152 -21.10 -12.94 32.05
N ASP A 153 -21.58 -11.70 32.07
CA ASP A 153 -23.01 -11.37 31.99
C ASP A 153 -23.54 -11.42 30.55
N VAL A 154 -22.68 -11.21 29.56
CA VAL A 154 -23.06 -11.11 28.14
C VAL A 154 -22.59 -12.31 27.32
N LEU A 155 -21.62 -13.08 27.81
CA LEU A 155 -20.93 -14.11 27.04
C LEU A 155 -21.89 -15.17 26.47
N SER A 156 -22.89 -15.60 27.26
CA SER A 156 -23.88 -16.59 26.84
C SER A 156 -24.72 -16.14 25.64
N PHE A 157 -24.98 -14.82 25.49
CA PHE A 157 -25.64 -14.32 24.30
C PHE A 157 -24.79 -14.56 23.05
N TYR A 158 -23.48 -14.29 23.12
CA TYR A 158 -22.59 -14.48 21.97
C TYR A 158 -22.32 -15.96 21.67
N THR A 159 -22.14 -16.79 22.70
CA THR A 159 -21.81 -18.21 22.50
C THR A 159 -23.03 -19.08 22.24
N GLU A 160 -24.12 -18.90 23.00
CA GLU A 160 -25.30 -19.78 22.93
C GLU A 160 -26.37 -19.27 21.96
N MET A 161 -26.61 -17.95 21.91
CA MET A 161 -27.66 -17.38 21.05
C MET A 161 -27.15 -17.08 19.64
N LEU A 162 -25.94 -16.51 19.51
CA LEU A 162 -25.31 -16.25 18.22
C LEU A 162 -24.48 -17.43 17.71
N GLY A 163 -24.11 -18.38 18.58
CA GLY A 163 -23.37 -19.59 18.20
C GLY A 163 -21.88 -19.35 17.93
N LEU A 164 -21.29 -18.27 18.44
CA LEU A 164 -19.88 -17.97 18.23
C LEU A 164 -18.98 -18.83 19.11
N GLU A 165 -17.85 -19.24 18.56
CA GLU A 165 -16.83 -20.01 19.28
C GLU A 165 -15.97 -19.08 20.15
N LEU A 166 -15.93 -19.33 21.45
CA LEU A 166 -15.00 -18.68 22.37
C LEU A 166 -13.62 -19.34 22.25
N GLU A 167 -12.65 -18.61 21.73
CA GLU A 167 -11.26 -19.10 21.61
C GLU A 167 -10.50 -18.98 22.93
N GLY A 168 -10.83 -17.99 23.76
CA GLY A 168 -10.20 -17.80 25.06
C GLY A 168 -10.52 -16.46 25.70
N VAL A 169 -9.98 -16.28 26.90
CA VAL A 169 -10.06 -15.03 27.66
C VAL A 169 -8.67 -14.65 28.17
N GLU A 170 -8.24 -13.43 27.89
CA GLU A 170 -6.93 -12.90 28.27
C GLU A 170 -7.10 -11.62 29.09
N THR A 171 -6.14 -11.33 29.98
CA THR A 171 -6.07 -10.04 30.67
C THR A 171 -4.87 -9.26 30.17
N VAL A 172 -5.13 -8.12 29.54
CA VAL A 172 -4.12 -7.21 29.01
C VAL A 172 -3.89 -6.11 30.05
N GLU A 173 -2.97 -6.38 30.98
CA GLU A 173 -2.71 -5.52 32.15
C GLU A 173 -2.26 -4.09 31.78
N SER A 174 -1.51 -3.95 30.68
CA SER A 174 -1.04 -2.66 30.15
C SER A 174 -2.18 -1.75 29.74
N GLU A 175 -3.26 -2.32 29.22
CA GLU A 175 -4.46 -1.61 28.78
C GLU A 175 -5.56 -1.57 29.85
N GLY A 176 -5.38 -2.34 30.94
CA GLY A 176 -6.35 -2.43 32.02
C GLY A 176 -7.68 -3.01 31.56
N VAL A 177 -7.63 -4.02 30.67
CA VAL A 177 -8.81 -4.70 30.14
C VAL A 177 -8.67 -6.23 30.22
N LYS A 178 -9.80 -6.89 30.42
CA LYS A 178 -10.00 -8.32 30.19
C LYS A 178 -10.71 -8.46 28.84
N VAL A 179 -10.24 -9.39 28.01
CA VAL A 179 -10.71 -9.57 26.64
C VAL A 179 -11.17 -11.00 26.45
N ALA A 180 -12.38 -11.20 25.91
CA ALA A 180 -12.84 -12.49 25.43
C ALA A 180 -12.89 -12.50 23.89
N PHE A 181 -12.26 -13.51 23.28
CA PHE A 181 -12.10 -13.62 21.84
C PHE A 181 -13.12 -14.60 21.25
N LEU A 182 -14.01 -14.09 20.42
CA LEU A 182 -15.06 -14.87 19.76
C LEU A 182 -14.79 -14.94 18.26
N LYS A 183 -14.58 -16.15 17.73
CA LYS A 183 -14.23 -16.36 16.32
C LYS A 183 -15.43 -16.14 15.40
N ILE A 184 -15.21 -15.45 14.27
CA ILE A 184 -16.18 -15.32 13.17
C ILE A 184 -15.46 -15.30 11.81
N GLY A 185 -15.41 -16.46 11.15
CA GLY A 185 -14.68 -16.60 9.89
C GLY A 185 -13.19 -16.32 10.07
N GLU A 186 -12.68 -15.30 9.36
CA GLU A 186 -11.28 -14.84 9.42
C GLU A 186 -11.03 -13.71 10.42
N SER A 187 -12.09 -13.23 11.08
CA SER A 187 -12.10 -12.12 12.03
C SER A 187 -12.54 -12.56 13.42
N ARG A 188 -12.50 -11.64 14.38
CA ARG A 188 -12.98 -11.84 15.76
C ARG A 188 -13.94 -10.76 16.24
N ILE A 189 -14.79 -11.12 17.18
CA ILE A 189 -15.44 -10.16 18.09
C ILE A 189 -14.66 -10.22 19.41
N GLU A 190 -14.24 -9.07 19.90
CA GLU A 190 -13.53 -8.94 21.18
C GLU A 190 -14.41 -8.23 22.20
N LEU A 191 -14.82 -8.94 23.24
CA LEU A 191 -15.54 -8.33 24.35
C LEU A 191 -14.55 -7.75 25.34
N LEU A 192 -14.65 -6.45 25.60
CA LEU A 192 -13.70 -5.66 26.39
C LEU A 192 -14.33 -5.27 27.72
N GLU A 193 -13.87 -5.89 28.80
CA GLU A 193 -14.26 -5.58 30.18
C GLU A 193 -13.14 -4.78 30.87
N PRO A 194 -13.41 -3.59 31.43
CA PRO A 194 -12.39 -2.84 32.16
C PRO A 194 -12.09 -3.48 33.51
N ILE A 195 -10.81 -3.73 33.81
CA ILE A 195 -10.39 -4.26 35.12
C ILE A 195 -9.95 -3.18 36.11
N LYS A 196 -9.85 -1.92 35.67
CA LYS A 196 -9.44 -0.76 36.47
C LYS A 196 -10.28 0.48 36.08
N GLU A 197 -10.56 1.35 37.05
CA GLU A 197 -11.33 2.59 36.81
C GLU A 197 -10.65 3.57 35.84
N SER A 198 -9.32 3.52 35.74
CA SER A 198 -8.54 4.33 34.82
C SER A 198 -8.55 3.83 33.37
N SER A 199 -9.14 2.65 33.09
CA SER A 199 -9.15 2.04 31.77
C SER A 199 -9.87 2.94 30.73
N PRO A 200 -9.35 3.06 29.50
CA PRO A 200 -10.06 3.74 28.41
C PRO A 200 -11.47 3.17 28.18
N ILE A 201 -11.65 1.86 28.35
CA ILE A 201 -12.95 1.19 28.20
C ILE A 201 -13.92 1.64 29.29
N LYS A 202 -13.47 1.82 30.53
CA LYS A 202 -14.32 2.37 31.61
C LYS A 202 -14.82 3.78 31.27
N GLN A 203 -13.93 4.61 30.72
CA GLN A 203 -14.29 5.97 30.29
C GLN A 203 -15.30 5.96 29.13
N PHE A 204 -15.14 5.03 28.18
CA PHE A 204 -16.10 4.84 27.10
C PHE A 204 -17.48 4.43 27.63
N LEU A 205 -17.54 3.38 28.45
CA LEU A 205 -18.78 2.88 29.05
C LEU A 205 -19.52 3.98 29.82
N THR A 206 -18.80 4.79 30.59
CA THR A 206 -19.38 5.91 31.35
C THR A 206 -20.02 6.97 30.43
N LYS A 207 -19.43 7.22 29.25
CA LYS A 207 -19.88 8.26 28.33
C LYS A 207 -20.93 7.77 27.32
N LYS A 208 -20.89 6.49 26.94
CA LYS A 208 -21.61 5.94 25.79
C LYS A 208 -22.47 4.72 26.12
N GLY A 209 -22.25 4.08 27.27
CA GLY A 209 -22.79 2.75 27.56
C GLY A 209 -22.03 1.64 26.85
N GLU A 210 -22.55 0.42 26.95
CA GLU A 210 -22.03 -0.75 26.24
C GLU A 210 -22.25 -0.61 24.72
N GLY A 211 -21.35 -1.21 23.93
CA GLY A 211 -21.46 -1.21 22.48
C GLY A 211 -20.12 -1.26 21.77
N ILE A 212 -20.16 -1.13 20.44
CA ILE A 212 -18.96 -1.16 19.58
C ILE A 212 -18.04 0.00 19.97
N HIS A 213 -16.81 -0.35 20.34
CA HIS A 213 -15.76 0.58 20.73
C HIS A 213 -14.85 0.95 19.56
N HIS A 214 -14.37 -0.05 18.82
CA HIS A 214 -13.42 0.17 17.73
C HIS A 214 -13.50 -0.93 16.66
N ILE A 215 -12.90 -0.65 15.50
CA ILE A 215 -12.68 -1.62 14.42
C ILE A 215 -11.18 -1.72 14.17
N ALA A 216 -10.64 -2.93 14.22
CA ALA A 216 -9.23 -3.19 13.96
C ALA A 216 -9.01 -3.72 12.54
N LEU A 217 -8.01 -3.17 11.87
CA LEU A 217 -7.63 -3.53 10.51
C LEU A 217 -6.22 -4.12 10.49
N GLU A 218 -6.08 -5.28 9.86
CA GLU A 218 -4.80 -5.98 9.78
C GLU A 218 -3.89 -5.36 8.72
N VAL A 219 -2.63 -5.10 9.09
CA VAL A 219 -1.64 -4.45 8.22
C VAL A 219 -0.31 -5.21 8.24
N ASP A 220 0.40 -5.22 7.11
CA ASP A 220 1.67 -5.94 6.99
C ASP A 220 2.82 -5.27 7.76
N ASN A 221 2.89 -3.93 7.71
CA ASN A 221 3.90 -3.13 8.39
C ASN A 221 3.26 -1.90 9.05
N ILE A 222 3.07 -1.97 10.37
CA ILE A 222 2.45 -0.92 11.17
C ILE A 222 3.31 0.33 11.23
N ASP A 223 4.63 0.21 11.30
CA ASP A 223 5.54 1.35 11.41
C ASP A 223 5.56 2.19 10.15
N GLU A 224 5.65 1.56 8.98
CA GLU A 224 5.54 2.25 7.68
C GLU A 224 4.21 2.98 7.54
N ARG A 225 3.12 2.33 7.96
CA ARG A 225 1.79 2.91 7.92
C ARG A 225 1.63 4.10 8.86
N LEU A 226 2.12 4.00 10.09
CA LEU A 226 2.12 5.11 11.05
C LEU A 226 2.96 6.28 10.55
N ASN A 227 4.12 6.01 9.92
CA ASN A 227 4.94 7.05 9.31
C ASN A 227 4.22 7.75 8.16
N SER A 228 3.51 7.00 7.30
CA SER A 228 2.67 7.57 6.24
C SER A 228 1.51 8.41 6.78
N PHE A 229 0.89 7.98 7.89
CA PHE A 229 -0.14 8.77 8.57
C PHE A 229 0.42 10.08 9.12
N LYS A 230 1.60 10.04 9.76
CA LYS A 230 2.28 11.24 10.27
C LYS A 230 2.63 12.22 9.15
N SER A 231 3.23 11.75 8.05
CA SER A 231 3.61 12.62 6.92
C SER A 231 2.40 13.30 6.28
N LYS A 232 1.24 12.63 6.31
CA LYS A 232 -0.05 13.17 5.83
C LYS A 232 -0.83 13.96 6.88
N GLY A 233 -0.26 14.16 8.08
CA GLY A 233 -0.88 14.92 9.16
C GLY A 233 -2.15 14.26 9.74
N ILE A 234 -2.31 12.95 9.59
CA ILE A 234 -3.43 12.20 10.16
C ILE A 234 -3.26 12.12 11.69
N PRO A 235 -4.22 12.63 12.48
CA PRO A 235 -4.13 12.58 13.93
C PRO A 235 -4.15 11.14 14.48
N LEU A 236 -3.13 10.77 15.24
CA LEU A 236 -3.00 9.47 15.91
C LEU A 236 -3.21 9.60 17.42
N ILE A 237 -3.73 8.55 18.05
CA ILE A 237 -3.71 8.43 19.51
C ILE A 237 -2.34 7.92 19.96
N ASN A 238 -1.81 6.94 19.24
CA ASN A 238 -0.47 6.39 19.47
C ASN A 238 0.43 6.79 18.30
N SER A 239 1.48 7.55 18.56
CA SER A 239 2.48 7.91 17.53
C SER A 239 3.40 6.75 17.19
N GLU A 240 3.50 5.75 18.05
CA GLU A 240 4.32 4.54 17.86
C GLU A 240 3.45 3.32 18.17
N ALA A 241 3.77 2.18 17.56
CA ALA A 241 3.10 0.93 17.85
C ALA A 241 3.35 0.51 19.31
N LYS A 242 2.36 -0.15 19.90
CA LYS A 242 2.45 -0.73 21.24
C LYS A 242 2.00 -2.18 21.21
N GLN A 243 2.36 -2.95 22.24
CA GLN A 243 1.91 -4.33 22.36
C GLN A 243 0.41 -4.41 22.71
N GLY A 244 -0.33 -5.17 21.92
CA GLY A 244 -1.74 -5.52 22.11
C GLY A 244 -1.92 -6.96 22.61
N ALA A 245 -3.13 -7.49 22.49
CA ALA A 245 -3.43 -8.89 22.77
C ALA A 245 -2.72 -9.83 21.77
N HIS A 246 -2.51 -11.10 22.15
CA HIS A 246 -1.87 -12.11 21.29
C HIS A 246 -0.52 -11.68 20.69
N ASP A 247 0.28 -10.91 21.44
CA ASP A 247 1.58 -10.37 21.02
C ASP A 247 1.54 -9.52 19.73
N SER A 248 0.37 -9.01 19.37
CA SER A 248 0.21 -8.09 18.24
C SER A 248 0.84 -6.73 18.53
N GLN A 249 1.23 -6.03 17.46
CA GLN A 249 1.56 -4.61 17.49
C GLN A 249 0.34 -3.81 17.07
N ILE A 250 -0.08 -2.84 17.88
CA ILE A 250 -1.29 -2.06 17.67
C ILE A 250 -1.04 -0.56 17.76
N ALA A 251 -1.85 0.22 17.05
CA ALA A 251 -1.90 1.68 17.19
C ALA A 251 -3.26 2.24 16.77
N PHE A 252 -3.77 3.23 17.50
CA PHE A 252 -5.08 3.81 17.22
C PHE A 252 -5.00 5.13 16.44
N ILE A 253 -5.89 5.28 15.46
CA ILE A 253 -6.16 6.53 14.76
C ILE A 253 -7.14 7.34 15.61
N HIS A 254 -6.88 8.64 15.79
CA HIS A 254 -7.79 9.48 16.56
C HIS A 254 -9.14 9.63 15.83
N PRO A 255 -10.30 9.43 16.48
CA PRO A 255 -11.61 9.38 15.81
C PRO A 255 -11.98 10.61 14.95
N LYS A 256 -11.44 11.78 15.30
CA LYS A 256 -11.55 13.01 14.48
C LYS A 256 -11.07 12.85 13.04
N ALA A 257 -10.12 11.96 12.78
CA ALA A 257 -9.60 11.68 11.45
C ALA A 257 -10.56 10.82 10.59
N ALA A 258 -11.48 10.10 11.23
CA ALA A 258 -12.32 9.08 10.61
C ALA A 258 -13.80 9.24 10.96
N ASN A 259 -14.29 10.48 10.94
CA ASN A 259 -15.72 10.82 11.16
C ASN A 259 -16.33 10.23 12.44
N GLY A 260 -15.53 10.10 13.49
CA GLY A 260 -15.96 9.58 14.80
C GLY A 260 -15.74 8.07 14.99
N VAL A 261 -15.25 7.35 13.99
CA VAL A 261 -14.87 5.93 14.12
C VAL A 261 -13.47 5.81 14.73
N LEU A 262 -13.33 4.96 15.74
CA LEU A 262 -12.04 4.60 16.30
C LEU A 262 -11.49 3.38 15.53
N PHE A 263 -10.46 3.62 14.71
CA PHE A 263 -9.75 2.57 14.00
C PHE A 263 -8.46 2.19 14.74
N GLU A 264 -8.21 0.89 14.83
CA GLU A 264 -6.96 0.30 15.29
C GLU A 264 -6.23 -0.31 14.09
N MET A 265 -4.95 -0.01 13.92
CA MET A 265 -4.07 -0.77 13.04
C MET A 265 -3.46 -1.90 13.87
N CYS A 266 -3.56 -3.13 13.38
CA CYS A 266 -3.06 -4.31 14.06
C CYS A 266 -2.12 -5.09 13.13
N GLN A 267 -0.94 -5.43 13.62
CA GLN A 267 0.01 -6.32 12.96
C GLN A 267 0.29 -7.50 13.88
N HIS A 268 -0.01 -8.71 13.40
CA HIS A 268 0.30 -9.94 14.11
C HIS A 268 1.75 -10.40 13.82
N PRO A 269 2.37 -11.20 14.70
CA PRO A 269 3.67 -11.81 14.44
C PRO A 269 3.67 -12.66 13.17
N GLU A 270 4.77 -12.66 12.42
CA GLU A 270 4.90 -13.51 11.22
C GLU A 270 4.64 -14.99 11.55
N GLY A 271 3.71 -15.62 10.82
CA GLY A 271 3.36 -17.04 11.00
C GLY A 271 2.23 -17.33 12.00
N SER A 272 1.56 -16.30 12.53
CA SER A 272 0.37 -16.44 13.39
C SER A 272 -0.92 -16.77 12.63
N GLU A 273 -0.88 -16.89 11.30
CA GLU A 273 -1.99 -17.39 10.48
C GLU A 273 -2.15 -18.92 10.68
N LYS A 274 -2.77 -19.32 11.80
CA LYS A 274 -3.34 -20.65 11.99
C LYS A 274 -4.76 -20.57 12.52
#